data_AF-A0A8J6MGM7-F1
#
_entry.id   AF-A0A8J6MGM7-F1
#
_cell.length_a   1.000
_cell.length_b   1.000
_cell.length_c   1.000
_cell.angle_alpha   90.00
_cell.angle_beta   90.00
_cell.angle_gamma   90.00
#
_symmetry.space_group_name_H-M   'P 1'
#
loop_
_entity.id
_entity.type
_entity.pdbx_description
1 polymer ?
#
loop_
_entity_poly.entity_id
_entity_poly.type
_entity_poly.pdbx_seq_one_letter_code
_entity_poly.pdbx_strand_id
1 'polypeptide(L)'
;MAQQKPGFEDFIGTVDSGSRDFVRALHGIFTEHGCKLEIKEAKSGYVVSYLLNRKTVMNYVFRRKGLLARIYAGHIAGYMELLESLPVALTAQLRAAPDCKRLLNTAACNSKCAMGYDFILQDQRLQKCRYSAFLIPVCEENNPTIEALLTRELAFCSQKA
;
A
#
# COMPACT_ATOMS: atom_id res chain seq x y z
N MET A 1 34.09 -5.76 -0.14
CA MET A 1 33.59 -4.37 -0.24
C MET A 1 32.19 -4.35 0.36
N ALA A 2 31.92 -3.54 1.37
CA ALA A 2 30.57 -3.43 1.91
C ALA A 2 29.67 -2.77 0.85
N GLN A 3 28.66 -3.48 0.35
CA GLN A 3 27.67 -2.89 -0.54
C GLN A 3 26.95 -1.78 0.23
N GLN A 4 27.04 -0.53 -0.23
CA GLN A 4 26.26 0.55 0.34
C GLN A 4 24.77 0.23 0.10
N LYS A 5 23.96 0.36 1.15
CA LYS A 5 22.52 0.17 1.03
C LYS A 5 21.93 1.34 0.24
N PRO A 6 21.03 1.10 -0.72
CA PRO A 6 20.39 2.17 -1.47
C PRO A 6 19.61 3.10 -0.54
N GLY A 7 19.76 4.41 -0.77
CA GLY A 7 19.08 5.48 -0.06
C GLY A 7 17.78 5.92 -0.74
N PHE A 8 17.06 6.83 -0.08
CA PHE A 8 15.80 7.38 -0.61
C PHE A 8 16.00 8.12 -1.93
N GLU A 9 17.10 8.86 -2.07
CA GLU A 9 17.42 9.59 -3.31
C GLU A 9 17.71 8.65 -4.49
N ASP A 10 18.35 7.49 -4.24
CA ASP A 10 18.54 6.47 -5.28
C ASP A 10 17.20 5.96 -5.79
N PHE A 11 16.25 5.72 -4.86
CA PHE A 11 14.89 5.34 -5.22
C PHE A 11 14.19 6.46 -6.01
N ILE A 12 14.20 7.71 -5.55
CA ILE A 12 13.56 8.83 -6.26
C ILE A 12 14.12 9.01 -7.67
N GLY A 13 15.42 8.77 -7.88
CA GLY A 13 16.03 8.78 -9.21
C GLY A 13 15.35 7.83 -10.21
N THR A 14 14.74 6.74 -9.72
CA THR A 14 14.02 5.75 -10.55
C THR A 14 12.52 6.03 -10.71
N VAL A 15 11.97 6.98 -9.95
CA VAL A 15 10.56 7.37 -10.05
C VAL A 15 10.38 8.33 -11.22
N ASP A 16 9.29 8.14 -11.96
CA ASP A 16 8.88 9.04 -13.05
C ASP A 16 8.73 10.49 -12.55
N SER A 17 9.20 11.47 -13.33
CA SER A 17 9.20 12.88 -12.91
C SER A 17 7.84 13.37 -12.44
N GLY A 18 6.74 12.96 -13.09
CA GLY A 18 5.38 13.38 -12.73
C GLY A 18 4.90 12.84 -11.38
N SER A 19 5.59 11.85 -10.80
CA SER A 19 5.24 11.26 -9.50
C SER A 19 6.21 11.61 -8.38
N ARG A 20 7.36 12.25 -8.68
CA ARG A 20 8.42 12.49 -7.68
C ARG A 20 7.94 13.36 -6.53
N ASP A 21 7.25 14.46 -6.82
CA ASP A 21 6.78 15.40 -5.79
C ASP A 21 5.78 14.72 -4.84
N PHE A 22 4.85 13.93 -5.39
CA PHE A 22 3.93 13.14 -4.59
C PHE A 22 4.64 12.10 -3.72
N VAL A 23 5.61 11.37 -4.27
CA VAL A 23 6.37 10.37 -3.51
C VAL A 23 7.19 11.02 -2.39
N ARG A 24 7.72 12.24 -2.61
CA ARG A 24 8.42 13.03 -1.58
C ARG A 24 7.46 13.54 -0.51
N ALA A 25 6.29 14.03 -0.89
CA ALA A 25 5.25 14.46 0.06
C ALA A 25 4.82 13.29 0.96
N LEU A 26 4.50 12.13 0.38
CA LEU A 26 4.20 10.92 1.14
C LEU A 26 5.37 10.48 2.03
N HIS A 27 6.62 10.59 1.56
CA HIS A 27 7.78 10.30 2.39
C HIS A 27 7.80 11.18 3.64
N GLY A 28 7.53 12.48 3.51
CA GLY A 28 7.39 13.42 4.63
C GLY A 28 6.31 12.99 5.62
N ILE A 29 5.11 12.64 5.13
CA ILE A 29 4.02 12.15 6.00
C ILE A 29 4.47 10.90 6.78
N PHE A 30 5.13 9.95 6.12
CA PHE A 30 5.61 8.75 6.80
C PHE A 30 6.68 9.06 7.85
N THR A 31 7.65 9.91 7.56
CA THR A 31 8.72 10.25 8.51
C THR A 31 8.20 11.01 9.72
N GLU A 32 7.25 11.92 9.52
CA GLU A 32 6.55 12.64 10.60
C GLU A 32 5.80 11.68 11.54
N HIS A 33 5.23 10.60 11.00
CA HIS A 33 4.58 9.54 11.78
C HIS A 33 5.57 8.50 12.37
N GLY A 34 6.87 8.74 12.27
CA GLY A 34 7.91 7.86 12.83
C GLY A 34 8.08 6.54 12.07
N CYS A 35 7.65 6.47 10.81
CA CYS A 35 7.86 5.29 9.99
C CYS A 35 9.34 5.14 9.61
N LYS A 36 9.84 3.90 9.74
CA LYS A 36 11.15 3.51 9.25
C LYS A 36 11.06 3.17 7.76
N LEU A 37 11.97 3.74 6.98
CA LEU A 37 12.17 3.41 5.57
C LEU A 37 13.12 2.21 5.42
N GLU A 38 12.73 1.22 4.62
CA GLU A 38 13.60 0.13 4.17
C GLU A 38 13.57 0.00 2.66
N ILE A 39 14.74 0.09 2.02
CA ILE A 39 14.88 -0.06 0.56
C ILE A 39 15.68 -1.31 0.27
N LYS A 40 15.14 -2.13 -0.64
CA LYS A 40 15.78 -3.35 -1.14
C LYS A 40 15.77 -3.33 -2.66
N GLU A 41 16.89 -3.71 -3.25
CA GLU A 41 16.92 -3.98 -4.69
C GLU A 41 16.03 -5.17 -5.03
N ALA A 42 15.42 -5.10 -6.20
CA ALA A 42 14.58 -6.14 -6.77
C ALA A 42 14.82 -6.20 -8.29
N LYS A 43 14.33 -7.27 -8.92
CA LYS A 43 14.50 -7.52 -10.36
C LYS A 43 14.10 -6.34 -11.26
N SER A 44 13.21 -5.46 -10.80
CA SER A 44 12.67 -4.34 -11.58
C SER A 44 12.85 -2.99 -10.90
N GLY A 45 13.94 -2.79 -10.16
CA GLY A 45 14.23 -1.55 -9.44
C GLY A 45 14.26 -1.80 -7.94
N TYR A 46 13.41 -1.10 -7.18
CA TYR A 46 13.38 -1.20 -5.72
C TYR A 46 12.05 -1.75 -5.19
N VAL A 47 12.12 -2.42 -4.04
CA VAL A 47 11.01 -2.54 -3.11
C VAL A 47 11.30 -1.60 -1.95
N VAL A 48 10.47 -0.57 -1.82
CA VAL A 48 10.57 0.44 -0.76
C VAL A 48 9.46 0.17 0.24
N SER A 49 9.82 -0.03 1.50
CA SER A 49 8.87 -0.37 2.57
C SER A 49 8.86 0.73 3.61
N TYR A 50 7.67 1.16 4.03
CA TYR A 50 7.46 2.01 5.20
C TYR A 50 6.91 1.17 6.35
N LEU A 51 7.62 1.17 7.48
CA LEU A 51 7.28 0.36 8.65
C LEU A 51 6.99 1.24 9.84
N LEU A 52 5.84 1.03 10.48
CA LEU A 52 5.49 1.62 11.77
C LEU A 52 5.40 0.51 12.80
N ASN A 53 6.05 0.64 13.95
CA ASN A 53 6.05 -0.37 15.01
C ASN A 53 6.38 -1.79 14.50
N ARG A 54 7.38 -1.91 13.63
CA ARG A 54 7.83 -3.15 12.94
C ARG A 54 6.81 -3.78 11.98
N LYS A 55 5.66 -3.16 11.74
CA LYS A 55 4.68 -3.60 10.75
C LYS A 55 4.79 -2.75 9.50
N THR A 56 4.84 -3.39 8.34
CA THR A 56 4.81 -2.67 7.06
C THR A 56 3.42 -2.09 6.83
N VAL A 57 3.35 -0.76 6.69
CA VAL A 57 2.13 0.00 6.37
C VAL A 57 1.97 0.09 4.85
N MET A 58 3.08 0.22 4.14
CA MET A 58 3.06 0.45 2.70
C MET A 58 4.33 -0.07 2.03
N ASN A 59 4.19 -0.56 0.79
CA ASN A 59 5.32 -0.76 -0.10
C ASN A 59 5.15 0.00 -1.42
N TYR A 60 6.20 0.63 -1.93
CA TYR A 60 6.32 0.87 -3.36
C TYR A 60 6.91 -0.37 -4.04
N VAL A 61 6.31 -0.75 -5.17
CA VAL A 61 6.81 -1.82 -6.04
C VAL A 61 6.74 -1.38 -7.50
N PHE A 62 7.82 -1.59 -8.24
CA PHE A 62 7.83 -1.39 -9.68
C PHE A 62 7.22 -2.59 -10.40
N ARG A 63 6.37 -2.31 -11.40
CA ARG A 63 5.90 -3.28 -12.40
C ARG A 63 6.05 -2.70 -13.80
N ARG A 64 5.75 -3.51 -14.82
CA ARG A 64 5.85 -3.12 -16.24
C ARG A 64 5.16 -1.79 -16.57
N LYS A 65 4.07 -1.44 -15.87
CA LYS A 65 3.27 -0.22 -16.10
C LYS A 65 3.66 0.96 -15.19
N GLY A 66 4.74 0.86 -14.42
CA GLY A 66 5.21 1.91 -13.53
C GLY A 66 5.15 1.54 -12.05
N LEU A 67 5.18 2.58 -11.21
CA LEU A 67 5.23 2.48 -9.75
C LEU A 67 3.83 2.18 -9.19
N LEU A 68 3.74 1.19 -8.30
CA LEU A 68 2.51 0.86 -7.58
C LEU A 68 2.71 1.05 -6.08
N ALA A 69 1.72 1.64 -5.43
CA ALA A 69 1.58 1.68 -3.98
C ALA A 69 0.78 0.45 -3.51
N ARG A 70 1.44 -0.47 -2.80
CA ARG A 70 0.77 -1.53 -2.06
C ARG A 70 0.50 -1.04 -0.65
N ILE A 71 -0.76 -0.78 -0.34
CA ILE A 71 -1.20 -0.32 0.97
C ILE A 71 -1.66 -1.52 1.81
N TYR A 72 -1.14 -1.63 3.04
CA TYR A 72 -1.59 -2.61 4.01
C TYR A 72 -2.65 -2.00 4.91
N ALA A 73 -3.88 -1.93 4.41
CA ALA A 73 -5.06 -1.38 5.07
C ALA A 73 -5.58 -2.32 6.19
N GLY A 74 -4.76 -2.55 7.21
CA GLY A 74 -5.08 -3.46 8.32
C GLY A 74 -6.30 -3.02 9.12
N HIS A 75 -6.62 -1.72 9.08
CA HIS A 75 -7.73 -1.13 9.84
C HIS A 75 -8.86 -0.64 8.92
N ILE A 76 -8.97 -1.18 7.70
CA ILE A 76 -9.97 -0.72 6.71
C ILE A 76 -11.40 -0.65 7.25
N ALA A 77 -11.78 -1.56 8.15
CA ALA A 77 -13.10 -1.55 8.80
C ALA A 77 -13.38 -0.26 9.60
N GLY A 78 -12.35 0.45 10.06
CA GLY A 78 -12.46 1.70 10.82
C GLY A 78 -12.50 2.96 9.96
N TYR A 79 -12.36 2.85 8.64
CA TYR A 79 -12.44 3.98 7.71
C TYR A 79 -13.09 3.60 6.37
N MET A 80 -14.09 2.71 6.40
CA MET A 80 -14.78 2.24 5.20
C MET A 80 -15.53 3.35 4.46
N GLU A 81 -15.86 4.46 5.12
CA GLU A 81 -16.46 5.64 4.49
C GLU A 81 -15.60 6.19 3.34
N LEU A 82 -14.27 6.03 3.40
CA LEU A 82 -13.37 6.42 2.30
C LEU A 82 -13.59 5.59 1.03
N LEU A 83 -14.16 4.40 1.16
CA LEU A 83 -14.43 3.51 0.03
C LEU A 83 -15.61 3.99 -0.82
N GLU A 84 -16.49 4.83 -0.27
CA GLU A 84 -17.66 5.37 -0.97
C GLU A 84 -17.28 6.40 -2.04
N SER A 85 -16.19 7.14 -1.80
CA SER A 85 -15.69 8.19 -2.69
C SER A 85 -14.59 7.71 -3.64
N LEU A 86 -14.38 6.40 -3.79
CA LEU A 86 -13.33 5.89 -4.67
C LEU A 86 -13.63 6.16 -6.15
N PRO A 87 -12.61 6.53 -6.94
CA PRO A 87 -12.72 6.58 -8.39
C PRO A 87 -13.26 5.27 -8.96
N VAL A 88 -14.07 5.36 -10.02
CA VAL A 88 -14.71 4.19 -10.68
C VAL A 88 -13.66 3.13 -11.06
N ALA A 89 -12.50 3.56 -11.56
CA ALA A 89 -11.41 2.67 -11.93
C ALA A 89 -10.85 1.87 -10.74
N LEU A 90 -10.67 2.52 -9.58
CA LEU A 90 -10.18 1.85 -8.37
C LEU A 90 -11.23 0.93 -7.75
N THR A 91 -12.50 1.33 -7.78
CA THR A 91 -13.62 0.49 -7.38
C THR A 91 -13.69 -0.79 -8.22
N ALA A 92 -13.55 -0.67 -9.55
CA ALA A 92 -13.50 -1.81 -10.46
C ALA A 92 -12.28 -2.70 -10.17
N GLN A 93 -11.11 -2.10 -9.90
CA GLN A 93 -9.89 -2.83 -9.54
C GLN A 93 -10.08 -3.63 -8.25
N LEU A 94 -10.67 -3.04 -7.21
CA LEU A 94 -10.91 -3.72 -5.92
C LEU A 94 -11.87 -4.91 -6.09
N ARG A 95 -12.93 -4.74 -6.89
CA ARG A 95 -13.87 -5.84 -7.22
C ARG A 95 -13.18 -6.96 -7.98
N ALA A 96 -12.32 -6.62 -8.94
CA ALA A 96 -11.56 -7.59 -9.74
C ALA A 96 -10.38 -8.24 -8.99
N ALA A 97 -9.99 -7.71 -7.82
CA ALA A 97 -8.92 -8.30 -7.04
C ALA A 97 -9.27 -9.75 -6.62
N PRO A 98 -8.28 -10.65 -6.55
CA PRO A 98 -8.51 -12.03 -6.12
C PRO A 98 -9.10 -12.10 -4.71
N ASP A 99 -10.03 -13.02 -4.52
CA ASP A 99 -10.61 -13.28 -3.20
C ASP A 99 -9.55 -13.82 -2.24
N CYS A 100 -9.75 -13.53 -0.95
CA CYS A 100 -8.89 -14.06 0.08
C CYS A 100 -9.16 -15.56 0.26
N LYS A 101 -8.30 -16.39 -0.31
CA LYS A 101 -8.36 -17.85 -0.11
C LYS A 101 -8.41 -18.27 1.35
N ARG A 102 -7.76 -17.52 2.26
CA ARG A 102 -7.72 -17.81 3.70
C ARG A 102 -9.04 -17.51 4.42
N LEU A 103 -9.80 -16.51 3.96
CA LEU A 103 -11.14 -16.24 4.49
C LEU A 103 -12.14 -17.31 4.03
N LEU A 104 -11.94 -17.87 2.83
CA LEU A 104 -12.77 -18.95 2.29
C LEU A 104 -12.39 -20.33 2.85
N ASN A 105 -11.09 -20.57 3.05
CA ASN A 105 -10.54 -21.81 3.58
C ASN A 105 -9.28 -21.49 4.41
N THR A 106 -9.35 -21.72 5.72
CA THR A 106 -8.29 -21.35 6.69
C THR A 106 -6.95 -22.03 6.41
N ALA A 107 -6.93 -23.21 5.78
CA ALA A 107 -5.72 -23.92 5.37
C ALA A 107 -5.17 -23.48 3.99
N ALA A 108 -5.93 -22.70 3.23
CA ALA A 108 -5.49 -22.21 1.93
C ALA A 108 -4.62 -20.95 2.06
N CYS A 109 -3.69 -20.79 1.11
CA CYS A 109 -2.63 -19.75 1.05
C CYS A 109 -1.35 -20.09 1.83
N ASN A 110 -0.26 -19.34 1.56
CA ASN A 110 1.06 -19.57 2.14
C ASN A 110 1.03 -19.45 3.68
N SER A 111 1.91 -20.17 4.39
CA SER A 111 1.96 -20.21 5.86
C SER A 111 2.19 -18.84 6.51
N LYS A 112 2.76 -17.87 5.80
CA LYS A 112 3.05 -16.51 6.28
C LYS A 112 1.94 -15.49 5.98
N CYS A 113 0.81 -15.91 5.40
CA CYS A 113 -0.27 -15.00 4.99
C CYS A 113 -1.01 -14.42 6.20
N ALA A 114 -0.98 -13.10 6.37
CA ALA A 114 -1.61 -12.41 7.50
C ALA A 114 -3.15 -12.23 7.36
N MET A 115 -3.82 -13.10 6.59
CA MET A 115 -5.25 -12.97 6.20
C MET A 115 -5.53 -11.75 5.30
N GLY A 116 -6.63 -11.81 4.55
CA GLY A 116 -7.09 -10.74 3.65
C GLY A 116 -7.91 -9.68 4.36
N TYR A 117 -8.61 -8.88 3.56
CA TYR A 117 -9.54 -7.87 4.04
C TYR A 117 -10.98 -8.35 3.89
N ASP A 118 -11.85 -7.91 4.79
CA ASP A 118 -13.29 -8.09 4.75
C ASP A 118 -13.92 -6.71 5.01
N PHE A 119 -14.58 -6.16 4.01
CA PHE A 119 -15.11 -4.79 4.03
C PHE A 119 -16.32 -4.64 3.11
N ILE A 120 -17.07 -3.56 3.28
CA ILE A 120 -18.21 -3.20 2.41
C ILE A 120 -17.73 -2.16 1.39
N LEU A 121 -18.05 -2.38 0.12
CA LEU A 121 -17.82 -1.44 -0.98
C LEU A 121 -19.12 -1.30 -1.77
N GLN A 122 -19.75 -0.12 -1.71
CA GLN A 122 -21.02 0.16 -2.39
C GLN A 122 -22.07 -0.93 -2.11
N ASP A 123 -22.39 -1.11 -0.81
CA ASP A 123 -23.34 -2.10 -0.28
C ASP A 123 -22.98 -3.59 -0.52
N GLN A 124 -21.86 -3.88 -1.16
CA GLN A 124 -21.37 -5.23 -1.38
C GLN A 124 -20.25 -5.58 -0.40
N ARG A 125 -20.43 -6.67 0.37
CA ARG A 125 -19.35 -7.25 1.16
C ARG A 125 -18.32 -7.91 0.24
N LEU A 126 -17.06 -7.52 0.37
CA LEU A 126 -15.93 -8.05 -0.41
C LEU A 126 -14.86 -8.64 0.52
N GLN A 127 -14.38 -9.84 0.17
CA GLN A 127 -13.32 -10.54 0.90
C GLN A 127 -12.07 -10.68 0.04
N LYS A 128 -11.18 -9.68 0.05
CA LYS A 128 -10.10 -9.55 -0.93
C LYS A 128 -8.71 -9.85 -0.39
N CYS A 129 -7.82 -10.34 -1.24
CA CYS A 129 -6.45 -10.69 -0.89
C CYS A 129 -5.63 -9.45 -0.47
N ARG A 130 -4.97 -9.53 0.69
CA ARG A 130 -4.14 -8.46 1.27
C ARG A 130 -3.08 -7.90 0.32
N TYR A 131 -2.48 -8.75 -0.51
CA TYR A 131 -1.38 -8.36 -1.40
C TYR A 131 -1.83 -7.74 -2.73
N SER A 132 -3.11 -7.84 -3.06
CA SER A 132 -3.66 -7.48 -4.37
C SER A 132 -4.77 -6.45 -4.32
N ALA A 133 -5.53 -6.35 -3.22
CA ALA A 133 -6.67 -5.45 -3.13
C ALA A 133 -6.25 -3.98 -3.30
N PHE A 134 -5.42 -3.46 -2.40
CA PHE A 134 -4.92 -2.09 -2.45
C PHE A 134 -3.53 -2.03 -3.08
N LEU A 135 -3.45 -2.46 -4.35
CA LEU A 135 -2.26 -2.31 -5.18
C LEU A 135 -2.54 -1.23 -6.23
N ILE A 136 -2.32 0.03 -5.87
CA ILE A 136 -2.81 1.21 -6.61
C ILE A 136 -1.68 1.81 -7.45
N PRO A 137 -1.89 2.13 -8.74
CA PRO A 137 -0.90 2.88 -9.52
C PRO A 137 -0.64 4.26 -8.95
N VAL A 138 0.63 4.64 -8.84
CA VAL A 138 1.02 6.00 -8.44
C VAL A 138 0.93 6.90 -9.67
N CYS A 139 -0.08 7.76 -9.69
CA CYS A 139 -0.35 8.73 -10.75
C CYS A 139 -1.32 9.80 -10.21
N GLU A 140 -1.37 10.96 -10.88
CA GLU A 140 -2.16 12.12 -10.46
C GLU A 140 -3.62 11.78 -10.09
N GLU A 141 -4.27 10.93 -10.89
CA GLU A 141 -5.66 10.47 -10.63
C GLU A 141 -5.82 9.72 -9.29
N ASN A 142 -4.83 8.89 -8.94
CA ASN A 142 -4.92 8.02 -7.76
C ASN A 142 -4.26 8.62 -6.52
N ASN A 143 -3.41 9.63 -6.67
CA ASN A 143 -2.62 10.23 -5.59
C ASN A 143 -3.49 10.67 -4.39
N PRO A 144 -4.63 11.37 -4.58
CA PRO A 144 -5.50 11.75 -3.45
C PRO A 144 -6.05 10.55 -2.68
N THR A 145 -6.39 9.46 -3.40
CA THR A 145 -6.89 8.23 -2.77
C THR A 145 -5.80 7.51 -1.98
N ILE A 146 -4.60 7.41 -2.57
CA ILE A 146 -3.44 6.80 -1.91
C ILE A 146 -3.13 7.54 -0.61
N GLU A 147 -3.07 8.87 -0.65
CA GLU A 147 -2.81 9.71 0.52
C GLU A 147 -3.90 9.54 1.59
N ALA A 148 -5.19 9.63 1.22
CA ALA A 148 -6.29 9.49 2.17
C ALA A 148 -6.28 8.14 2.90
N LEU A 149 -6.07 7.04 2.17
CA LEU A 149 -5.98 5.70 2.75
C LEU A 149 -4.79 5.57 3.70
N LEU A 150 -3.62 6.11 3.33
CA LEU A 150 -2.42 6.04 4.15
C LEU A 150 -2.53 6.89 5.40
N THR A 151 -3.04 8.12 5.30
CA THR A 151 -3.23 9.01 6.45
C THR A 151 -4.17 8.38 7.48
N ARG A 152 -5.28 7.76 7.05
CA ARG A 152 -6.16 7.03 7.98
C ARG A 152 -5.47 5.80 8.58
N GLU A 153 -4.82 4.96 7.76
CA GLU A 153 -4.13 3.76 8.28
C GLU A 153 -3.03 4.13 9.28
N LEU A 154 -2.26 5.20 9.02
CA LEU A 154 -1.24 5.72 9.93
C LEU A 154 -1.87 6.21 11.24
N ALA A 155 -2.96 6.98 11.17
CA ALA A 155 -3.67 7.43 12.37
C ALA A 155 -4.14 6.25 13.24
N PHE A 156 -4.65 5.16 12.65
CA PHE A 156 -5.01 3.95 13.38
C PHE A 156 -3.80 3.20 13.96
N CYS A 157 -2.70 3.14 13.21
CA CYS A 157 -1.48 2.49 13.68
C CYS A 157 -0.80 3.23 14.84
N SER A 158 -0.86 4.57 14.86
CA SER A 158 -0.26 5.41 15.90
C SER A 158 -1.06 5.42 17.20
N GLN A 159 -2.39 5.25 17.15
CA GLN A 159 -3.25 5.19 18.35
C GLN A 159 -3.08 3.91 19.18
N LYS A 160 -2.37 2.90 18.66
CA LYS A 160 -2.11 1.62 19.34
C LYS A 160 -0.64 1.41 19.71
N ALA A 161 0.15 2.49 19.74
CA ALA A 161 1.56 2.48 20.17
C ALA A 161 1.69 2.58 21.69
#